data_AF-A0A1V6PQ91-F1
#
_entry.id   AF-A0A1V6PQ91-F1
#
_cell.length_a   1.000
_cell.length_b   1.000
_cell.length_c   1.000
_cell.angle_alpha   90.00
_cell.angle_beta   90.00
_cell.angle_gamma   90.00
#
_symmetry.space_group_name_H-M   'P 1'
#
loop_
_entity.id
_entity.type
_entity.pdbx_description
1 polymer ?
#
loop_
_entity_poly.entity_id
_entity_poly.type
_entity_poly.pdbx_seq_one_letter_code
_entity_poly.pdbx_strand_id
1 'polypeptide(L)'
;ASWASKHAAKFAPDKFELIHFNNPKSTATTNTTSETPPRNADIWEVPDDPSGHDGMPVIIPGDTMPTILAPSNTAKYLGVWLDKHLNFTTHRKKMLAKGASSLEALRGISGSTWGSSLIAMRKVYQAVIIPQMLWGLSAWYCPAARAMLRGDLDKLTNELTKIQKRATILISGAFRGTAGAALDTELYILPIKLRIQQIVEETAIRILTGPRWACPRVAKEARKPSERRLGGWAPTEIIAQKKPLRLQLGEQWEEKRAFVLAPWEARMSCFIENQEAALESHKNIYEDVACDDHGRTSMIFTDGSGFAGHIGASTARYYPEITSQRRYLGTDSQSTVYAAELSGIEMALAKTKTDNKGQAREVIIFSDSQAAIQAVQNPQRPSGQYVLTHIYNHVRAIRLQSQPTKVTIRWIPAHVGVDGNEFADGEAKSAALLGAGMGAATGSGT
;
A
#
# COMPACT_ATOMS: atom_id res chain seq x y z
N ALA A 1 29.48 -28.18 -10.64
CA ALA A 1 30.29 -27.80 -11.82
C ALA A 1 29.51 -27.83 -13.14
N SER A 2 28.77 -28.90 -13.49
CA SER A 2 28.10 -29.02 -14.81
C SER A 2 27.03 -27.95 -15.09
N TRP A 3 26.22 -27.56 -14.10
CA TRP A 3 25.22 -26.49 -14.26
C TRP A 3 25.87 -25.14 -14.58
N ALA A 4 26.93 -24.79 -13.83
CA ALA A 4 27.65 -23.53 -14.01
C ALA A 4 28.34 -23.47 -15.38
N SER A 5 28.98 -24.56 -15.79
CA SER A 5 29.59 -24.70 -17.13
C SER A 5 28.55 -24.60 -18.25
N LYS A 6 27.38 -25.25 -18.11
CA LYS A 6 26.27 -25.17 -19.07
C LYS A 6 25.67 -23.76 -19.21
N HIS A 7 25.75 -22.94 -18.16
CA HIS A 7 25.21 -21.56 -18.14
C HIS A 7 26.30 -20.48 -18.21
N ALA A 8 27.54 -20.85 -18.57
CA ALA A 8 28.69 -19.94 -18.59
C ALA A 8 28.88 -19.12 -17.29
N ALA A 9 28.42 -19.64 -16.15
CA ALA A 9 28.56 -19.01 -14.86
C ALA A 9 29.91 -19.39 -14.26
N LYS A 10 30.78 -18.39 -14.05
CA LYS A 10 32.05 -18.56 -13.33
C LYS A 10 31.90 -18.01 -11.92
N PHE A 11 32.25 -18.80 -10.91
CA PHE A 11 32.37 -18.32 -9.54
C PHE A 11 33.50 -17.28 -9.50
N ALA A 12 33.18 -16.06 -9.07
CA ALA A 12 34.07 -14.90 -9.07
C ALA A 12 34.34 -14.46 -7.62
N PRO A 13 35.22 -15.18 -6.90
CA PRO A 13 35.49 -14.94 -5.47
C PRO A 13 36.02 -13.53 -5.20
N ASP A 14 36.68 -12.92 -6.18
CA ASP A 14 37.17 -11.53 -6.17
C ASP A 14 36.07 -10.48 -6.01
N LYS A 15 34.81 -10.84 -6.24
CA LYS A 15 33.65 -9.94 -6.10
C LYS A 15 32.99 -10.01 -4.72
N PHE A 16 33.46 -10.87 -3.83
CA PHE A 16 32.89 -11.03 -2.49
C PHE A 16 33.63 -10.18 -1.46
N GLU A 17 32.87 -9.63 -0.52
CA GLU A 17 33.39 -8.97 0.67
C GLU A 17 33.14 -9.89 1.88
N LEU A 18 34.14 -10.05 2.74
CA LEU A 18 33.99 -10.74 4.02
C LEU A 18 33.80 -9.71 5.14
N ILE A 19 32.83 -9.92 6.02
CA ILE A 19 32.67 -9.13 7.25
C ILE A 19 32.33 -10.07 8.40
N HIS A 20 32.96 -9.85 9.54
CA HIS A 20 32.63 -10.54 10.79
C HIS A 20 31.79 -9.62 11.67
N PHE A 21 30.71 -10.16 12.23
CA PHE A 21 29.85 -9.43 13.17
C PHE A 21 30.24 -9.79 14.59
N ASN A 22 30.74 -8.81 15.34
CA ASN A 22 31.17 -9.05 16.71
C ASN A 22 30.24 -8.31 17.66
N ASN A 23 29.74 -9.04 18.66
CA ASN A 23 29.01 -8.41 19.75
C ASN A 23 30.02 -7.69 20.66
N PRO A 24 30.01 -6.35 20.74
CA PRO A 24 30.96 -5.60 21.56
C PRO A 24 30.83 -5.88 23.07
N LYS A 25 29.76 -6.58 23.49
CA LYS A 25 29.52 -7.00 24.88
C LYS A 25 29.93 -8.44 25.17
N SER A 26 30.34 -9.20 24.16
CA SER A 26 30.94 -10.51 24.37
C SER A 26 32.35 -10.28 24.88
N THR A 27 32.50 -10.17 26.20
CA THR A 27 33.82 -10.27 26.83
C THR A 27 34.39 -11.63 26.47
N ALA A 28 35.56 -11.63 25.83
CA ALA A 28 36.29 -12.83 25.48
C ALA A 28 36.58 -13.64 26.74
N THR A 29 35.80 -14.69 27.01
CA THR A 29 36.19 -15.76 27.93
C THR A 29 35.34 -17.00 27.68
N THR A 30 35.82 -17.90 26.82
CA THR A 30 35.64 -19.35 26.98
C THR A 30 36.64 -20.03 26.04
N ASN A 31 37.84 -20.27 26.56
CA ASN A 31 38.67 -21.38 26.10
C ASN A 31 38.00 -22.64 26.65
N THR A 32 37.30 -23.40 25.81
CA THR A 32 36.88 -24.77 26.13
C THR A 32 37.19 -25.64 24.92
N THR A 33 38.33 -26.32 25.04
CA THR A 33 38.71 -27.49 24.25
C THR A 33 37.75 -28.65 24.46
N SER A 34 37.55 -29.40 23.36
CA SER A 34 37.05 -30.78 23.20
C SER A 34 35.60 -31.09 23.56
N GLU A 35 34.83 -31.58 22.58
CA GLU A 35 34.54 -33.02 22.41
C GLU A 35 33.89 -33.33 21.04
N THR A 36 34.08 -34.57 20.60
CA THR A 36 33.82 -35.20 19.28
C THR A 36 32.45 -34.93 18.62
N PRO A 37 32.39 -34.80 17.26
CA PRO A 37 31.14 -34.55 16.54
C PRO A 37 30.27 -35.83 16.37
N PRO A 38 28.93 -35.71 16.37
CA PRO A 38 28.03 -36.83 16.15
C PRO A 38 27.98 -37.26 14.68
N ARG A 39 27.88 -38.59 14.47
CA ARG A 39 27.74 -39.24 13.16
C ARG A 39 26.31 -39.09 12.60
N ASN A 40 26.04 -38.00 11.87
CA ASN A 40 25.07 -37.86 10.76
C ASN A 40 24.49 -36.44 10.74
N ALA A 41 24.96 -35.61 9.80
CA ALA A 41 24.19 -34.46 9.31
C ALA A 41 24.68 -34.09 7.90
N ASP A 42 23.76 -34.08 6.94
CA ASP A 42 23.94 -33.58 5.56
C ASP A 42 24.06 -32.04 5.47
N ILE A 43 24.61 -31.43 6.51
CA ILE A 43 24.87 -29.99 6.61
C ILE A 43 26.34 -29.89 7.02
N TRP A 44 27.13 -29.15 6.26
CA TRP A 44 28.52 -28.85 6.61
C TRP A 44 28.57 -28.03 7.91
N GLU A 45 28.39 -28.68 9.06
CA GLU A 45 28.74 -28.14 10.36
C GLU A 45 30.27 -28.12 10.43
N VAL A 46 30.83 -26.94 10.13
CA VAL A 46 32.23 -26.64 10.42
C VAL A 46 32.40 -26.82 11.93
N PRO A 47 33.38 -27.64 12.39
CA PRO A 47 33.63 -27.84 13.81
C PRO A 47 33.73 -26.50 14.53
N ASP A 48 33.09 -26.40 15.70
CA ASP A 48 33.08 -25.20 16.54
C ASP A 48 34.53 -24.72 16.83
N ASP A 49 35.01 -23.78 16.02
CA ASP A 49 36.11 -22.89 16.36
C ASP A 49 35.50 -21.51 16.68
N PRO A 50 35.73 -20.95 17.88
CA PRO A 50 34.85 -19.96 18.45
C PRO A 50 35.13 -18.59 17.84
N SER A 51 34.09 -17.98 17.29
CA SER A 51 34.02 -16.59 16.82
C SER A 51 34.91 -16.24 15.62
N GLY A 52 34.28 -15.92 14.49
CA GLY A 52 34.93 -15.14 13.45
C GLY A 52 35.48 -13.84 14.06
N HIS A 53 36.79 -13.77 14.22
CA HIS A 53 37.50 -12.55 14.65
C HIS A 53 38.19 -11.94 13.42
N ASP A 54 38.60 -10.67 13.50
CA ASP A 54 39.12 -9.93 12.33
C ASP A 54 40.39 -10.53 11.70
N GLY A 55 40.98 -11.54 12.35
CA GLY A 55 42.17 -12.27 11.88
C GLY A 55 41.87 -13.55 11.12
N MET A 56 40.59 -13.91 10.90
CA MET A 56 40.19 -15.15 10.22
C MET A 56 39.78 -14.87 8.77
N PRO A 57 40.68 -14.98 7.78
CA PRO A 57 40.28 -14.88 6.38
C PRO A 57 39.52 -16.13 5.92
N VAL A 58 38.60 -15.96 4.96
CA VAL A 58 38.01 -17.09 4.24
C VAL A 58 38.91 -17.43 3.06
N ILE A 59 39.46 -18.64 3.07
CA ILE A 59 40.28 -19.16 1.98
C ILE A 59 39.38 -19.95 1.05
N ILE A 60 39.23 -19.47 -0.18
CA ILE A 60 38.47 -20.16 -1.21
C ILE A 60 39.45 -20.92 -2.12
N PRO A 61 39.36 -22.26 -2.21
CA PRO A 61 40.17 -23.04 -3.12
C PRO A 61 39.94 -22.58 -4.57
N GLY A 62 41.03 -22.33 -5.31
CA GLY A 62 40.99 -21.99 -6.74
C GLY A 62 41.87 -22.93 -7.56
N ASP A 63 41.58 -23.06 -8.86
CA ASP A 63 42.24 -24.01 -9.76
C ASP A 63 43.76 -23.80 -9.90
N THR A 64 44.26 -22.58 -9.69
CA THR A 64 45.69 -22.23 -9.78
C THR A 64 46.27 -21.61 -8.52
N MET A 65 45.51 -20.78 -7.80
CA MET A 65 45.87 -20.21 -6.49
C MET A 65 44.62 -20.00 -5.63
N PRO A 66 44.71 -20.17 -4.30
CA PRO A 66 43.61 -19.89 -3.40
C PRO A 66 43.30 -18.38 -3.34
N THR A 67 42.02 -18.03 -3.36
CA THR A 67 41.58 -16.64 -3.12
C THR A 67 41.39 -16.43 -1.62
N ILE A 68 42.08 -15.46 -1.05
CA ILE A 68 42.01 -15.14 0.39
C ILE A 68 41.13 -13.90 0.57
N LEU A 69 39.96 -14.07 1.16
CA LEU A 69 39.07 -12.97 1.53
C LEU A 69 39.36 -12.55 2.97
N ALA A 70 39.97 -11.38 3.14
CA ALA A 70 40.22 -10.80 4.45
C ALA A 70 38.96 -10.11 5.00
N PRO A 71 38.67 -10.22 6.31
CA PRO A 71 37.55 -9.51 6.92
C PRO A 71 37.70 -7.99 6.80
N SER A 72 36.62 -7.34 6.38
CA SER A 72 36.47 -5.89 6.32
C SER A 72 35.62 -5.39 7.50
N ASN A 73 35.89 -4.15 7.93
CA ASN A 73 35.05 -3.46 8.93
C ASN A 73 33.67 -3.07 8.40
N THR A 74 33.53 -2.94 7.07
CA THR A 74 32.27 -2.57 6.40
C THR A 74 32.06 -3.37 5.14
N ALA A 75 30.86 -3.89 4.91
CA ALA A 75 30.50 -4.56 3.66
C ALA A 75 29.20 -4.00 3.09
N LYS A 76 29.07 -4.00 1.76
CA LYS A 76 27.86 -3.54 1.09
C LYS A 76 26.99 -4.72 0.67
N TYR A 77 25.78 -4.79 1.23
CA TYR A 77 24.80 -5.82 0.89
C TYR A 77 23.49 -5.18 0.43
N LEU A 78 23.03 -5.50 -0.79
CA LEU A 78 21.80 -4.95 -1.39
C LEU A 78 21.72 -3.41 -1.32
N GLY A 79 22.85 -2.71 -1.42
CA GLY A 79 22.93 -1.26 -1.34
C GLY A 79 22.93 -0.67 0.08
N VAL A 80 22.85 -1.50 1.12
CA VAL A 80 23.00 -1.11 2.53
C VAL A 80 24.43 -1.40 2.98
N TRP A 81 25.05 -0.45 3.68
CA TRP A 81 26.38 -0.64 4.26
C TRP A 81 26.25 -1.22 5.67
N LEU A 82 26.76 -2.42 5.87
CA LEU A 82 26.81 -3.11 7.14
C LEU A 82 28.16 -2.79 7.79
N ASP A 83 28.12 -2.26 9.01
CA ASP A 83 29.31 -2.09 9.84
C ASP A 83 29.45 -3.30 10.78
N LYS A 84 30.66 -3.60 11.22
CA LYS A 84 30.99 -4.72 12.12
C LYS A 84 30.05 -4.89 13.34
N HIS A 85 29.58 -3.78 13.89
CA HIS A 85 28.70 -3.76 15.07
C HIS A 85 27.22 -3.48 14.74
N LEU A 86 26.85 -3.51 13.46
CA LEU A 86 25.50 -3.19 12.98
C LEU A 86 24.98 -1.85 13.53
N ASN A 87 25.89 -0.89 13.66
CA ASN A 87 25.56 0.47 14.10
C ASN A 87 25.14 1.37 12.92
N PHE A 88 25.31 0.92 11.68
CA PHE A 88 24.94 1.58 10.42
C PHE A 88 25.45 3.03 10.27
N THR A 89 26.56 3.36 10.94
CA THR A 89 27.18 4.68 10.88
C THR A 89 27.67 5.01 9.48
N THR A 90 28.32 4.06 8.80
CA THR A 90 28.83 4.26 7.43
C THR A 90 27.68 4.44 6.46
N HIS A 91 26.62 3.62 6.61
CA HIS A 91 25.41 3.73 5.80
C HIS A 91 24.77 5.11 5.92
N ARG A 92 24.55 5.59 7.14
CA ARG A 92 23.96 6.92 7.39
C ARG A 92 24.77 8.04 6.77
N LYS A 93 26.10 8.03 6.93
CA LYS A 93 26.98 9.05 6.34
C LYS A 93 26.87 9.06 4.81
N LYS A 94 26.94 7.89 4.17
CA LYS A 94 26.83 7.76 2.70
C LYS A 94 25.45 8.18 2.19
N MET A 95 24.39 7.82 2.90
CA MET A 95 23.01 8.19 2.60
C MET A 95 22.79 9.71 2.66
N LEU A 96 23.28 10.38 3.71
CA LEU A 96 23.24 11.84 3.84
C LEU A 96 24.06 12.53 2.74
N ALA A 97 25.27 12.05 2.47
CA ALA A 97 26.13 12.60 1.41
C ALA A 97 25.48 12.45 0.03
N LYS A 98 24.86 11.30 -0.26
CA LYS A 98 24.17 11.06 -1.53
C LYS A 98 22.99 11.99 -1.74
N GLY A 99 22.17 12.17 -0.70
CA GLY A 99 21.06 13.13 -0.70
C GLY A 99 21.51 14.57 -0.91
N ALA A 100 22.53 15.00 -0.16
CA ALA A 100 23.09 16.34 -0.29
C ALA A 100 23.68 16.59 -1.68
N SER A 101 24.41 15.63 -2.24
CA SER A 101 24.98 15.72 -3.58
C SER A 101 23.89 15.83 -4.66
N SER A 102 22.82 15.05 -4.55
CA SER A 102 21.69 15.13 -5.49
C SER A 102 20.90 16.43 -5.33
N LEU A 103 20.86 17.02 -4.13
CA LEU A 103 20.32 18.35 -3.93
C LEU A 103 21.17 19.45 -4.59
N GLU A 104 22.51 19.36 -4.55
CA GLU A 104 23.36 20.29 -5.31
C GLU A 104 23.15 20.15 -6.83
N ALA A 105 22.95 18.92 -7.33
CA ALA A 105 22.60 18.72 -8.73
C ALA A 105 21.25 19.38 -9.09
N LEU A 106 20.23 19.25 -8.24
CA LEU A 106 18.94 19.94 -8.41
C LEU A 106 19.11 21.47 -8.43
N ARG A 107 19.99 21.99 -7.58
CA ARG A 107 20.34 23.41 -7.54
C ARG A 107 21.08 23.88 -8.81
N GLY A 108 21.84 23.00 -9.46
CA GLY A 108 22.53 23.32 -10.71
C GLY A 108 21.59 23.52 -11.90
N ILE A 109 20.40 22.92 -11.88
CA ILE A 109 19.43 22.96 -12.99
C ILE A 109 18.26 23.93 -12.78
N SER A 110 18.21 24.61 -11.63
CA SER A 110 17.12 25.52 -11.29
C SER A 110 17.50 26.56 -10.23
N GLY A 111 17.00 27.77 -10.40
CA GLY A 111 17.09 28.87 -9.45
C GLY A 111 15.71 29.46 -9.14
N SER A 112 15.66 30.51 -8.31
CA SER A 112 14.39 31.15 -7.91
C SER A 112 13.69 31.89 -9.06
N THR A 113 14.43 32.29 -10.10
CA THR A 113 13.90 33.07 -11.24
C THR A 113 14.09 32.38 -12.59
N TRP A 114 14.67 31.19 -12.63
CA TRP A 114 14.99 30.51 -13.88
C TRP A 114 15.06 28.99 -13.70
N GLY A 115 14.88 28.24 -14.79
CA GLY A 115 14.95 26.79 -14.80
C GLY A 115 13.59 26.12 -14.60
N SER A 116 13.59 24.97 -13.92
CA SER A 116 12.41 24.11 -13.76
C SER A 116 11.32 24.73 -12.89
N SER A 117 10.06 24.42 -13.18
CA SER A 117 8.93 24.86 -12.36
C SER A 117 8.95 24.23 -10.97
N LEU A 118 8.33 24.92 -9.99
CA LEU A 118 8.16 24.44 -8.61
C LEU A 118 7.61 23.00 -8.58
N ILE A 119 6.58 22.72 -9.39
CA ILE A 119 5.94 21.40 -9.47
C ILE A 119 6.95 20.34 -9.95
N ALA A 120 7.76 20.65 -10.96
CA ALA A 120 8.77 19.73 -11.49
C ALA A 120 9.89 19.48 -10.47
N MET A 121 10.40 20.54 -9.82
CA MET A 121 11.45 20.41 -8.80
C MET A 121 10.97 19.60 -7.59
N ARG A 122 9.73 19.83 -7.14
CA ARG A 122 9.10 19.04 -6.08
C ARG A 122 9.00 17.57 -6.46
N LYS A 123 8.58 17.27 -7.70
CA LYS A 123 8.52 15.89 -8.22
C LYS A 123 9.91 15.24 -8.21
N VAL A 124 10.95 15.92 -8.68
CA VAL A 124 12.33 15.38 -8.66
C VAL A 124 12.80 15.12 -7.24
N TYR A 125 12.56 16.06 -6.30
CA TYR A 125 12.91 15.88 -4.89
C TYR A 125 12.24 14.64 -4.29
N GLN A 126 10.92 14.49 -4.50
CA GLN A 126 10.15 13.36 -3.97
C GLN A 126 10.53 12.02 -4.64
N ALA A 127 10.80 12.02 -5.94
CA ALA A 127 11.07 10.79 -6.71
C ALA A 127 12.53 10.32 -6.67
N VAL A 128 13.49 11.23 -6.43
CA VAL A 128 14.93 10.93 -6.51
C VAL A 128 15.62 11.12 -5.17
N ILE A 129 15.55 12.33 -4.62
CA ILE A 129 16.36 12.70 -3.44
C ILE A 129 15.85 11.96 -2.19
N ILE A 130 14.54 11.92 -1.99
CA ILE A 130 13.93 11.24 -0.84
C ILE A 130 14.24 9.72 -0.80
N PRO A 131 14.03 8.94 -1.86
CA PRO A 131 14.38 7.51 -1.86
C PRO A 131 15.87 7.25 -1.60
N GLN A 132 16.76 8.12 -2.09
CA GLN A 132 18.19 8.00 -1.82
C GLN A 132 18.55 8.32 -0.37
N MET A 133 17.95 9.39 0.18
CA MET A 133 18.17 9.84 1.56
C MET A 133 17.59 8.93 2.63
N LEU A 134 16.65 8.05 2.27
CA LEU A 134 15.95 7.16 3.21
C LEU A 134 16.14 5.69 2.82
N TRP A 135 17.12 5.38 1.98
CA TRP A 135 17.37 4.02 1.50
C TRP A 135 17.71 3.07 2.66
N GLY A 136 17.01 1.93 2.68
CA GLY A 136 17.22 0.87 3.68
C GLY A 136 16.81 1.24 5.10
N LEU A 137 16.10 2.37 5.31
CA LEU A 137 15.70 2.85 6.64
C LEU A 137 15.02 1.76 7.48
N SER A 138 14.11 0.98 6.88
CA SER A 138 13.39 -0.10 7.55
C SER A 138 14.27 -1.26 8.06
N ALA A 139 15.49 -1.41 7.54
CA ALA A 139 16.41 -2.47 7.96
C ALA A 139 17.15 -2.15 9.27
N TRP A 140 17.31 -0.86 9.60
CA TRP A 140 18.17 -0.44 10.72
C TRP A 140 17.59 0.65 11.62
N TYR A 141 16.61 1.43 11.15
CA TYR A 141 15.98 2.47 11.96
C TYR A 141 15.08 1.82 13.01
N CYS A 142 15.46 1.98 14.28
CA CYS A 142 14.77 1.32 15.37
C CYS A 142 14.81 2.22 16.62
N PRO A 143 13.75 3.01 16.91
CA PRO A 143 13.75 3.99 17.99
C PRO A 143 13.93 3.43 19.40
N ALA A 144 13.68 2.13 19.60
CA ALA A 144 13.95 1.46 20.87
C ALA A 144 15.09 0.41 20.76
N ALA A 145 15.79 0.33 19.64
CA ALA A 145 17.02 -0.46 19.59
C ALA A 145 18.07 0.20 20.47
N ARG A 146 18.75 -0.62 21.26
CA ARG A 146 19.89 -0.18 22.07
C ARG A 146 21.16 0.04 21.22
N ALA A 147 21.19 -0.49 20.00
CA ALA A 147 22.31 -0.35 19.07
C ALA A 147 22.50 1.11 18.58
N MET A 148 21.49 1.97 18.74
CA MET A 148 21.56 3.38 18.39
C MET A 148 21.01 4.22 19.54
N LEU A 149 21.85 5.06 20.15
CA LEU A 149 21.40 5.96 21.20
C LEU A 149 20.35 6.94 20.64
N ARG A 150 19.34 7.28 21.46
CA ARG A 150 18.28 8.22 21.07
C ARG A 150 18.86 9.54 20.53
N GLY A 151 19.92 10.06 21.15
CA GLY A 151 20.60 11.27 20.69
C GLY A 151 21.17 11.16 19.26
N ASP A 152 21.69 9.99 18.86
CA ASP A 152 22.16 9.79 17.49
C ASP A 152 21.01 9.77 16.47
N LEU A 153 19.85 9.26 16.89
CA LEU A 153 18.64 9.22 16.07
C LEU A 153 18.06 10.61 15.85
N ASP A 154 18.03 11.42 16.91
CA ASP A 154 17.60 12.81 16.85
C ASP A 154 18.58 13.63 15.99
N LYS A 155 19.89 13.41 16.15
CA LYS A 155 20.92 14.03 15.31
C LYS A 155 20.73 13.69 13.84
N LEU A 156 20.54 12.42 13.49
CA LEU A 156 20.24 12.00 12.12
C LEU A 156 18.98 12.68 11.58
N THR A 157 17.89 12.67 12.36
CA THR A 157 16.61 13.25 11.96
C THR A 157 16.76 14.75 11.70
N ASN A 158 17.55 15.44 12.51
CA ASN A 158 17.87 16.85 12.33
C ASN A 158 18.70 17.10 11.05
N GLU A 159 19.70 16.27 10.75
CA GLU A 159 20.47 16.39 9.51
C GLU A 159 19.61 16.17 8.26
N LEU A 160 18.72 15.16 8.28
CA LEU A 160 17.76 14.94 7.20
C LEU A 160 16.78 16.13 7.06
N THR A 161 16.31 16.68 8.18
CA THR A 161 15.41 17.85 8.20
C THR A 161 16.10 19.08 7.64
N LYS A 162 17.40 19.29 7.92
CA LYS A 162 18.19 20.36 7.31
C LYS A 162 18.27 20.23 5.79
N ILE A 163 18.50 19.01 5.28
CA ILE A 163 18.51 18.76 3.83
C ILE A 163 17.12 19.04 3.22
N GLN A 164 16.03 18.60 3.87
CA GLN A 164 14.67 18.91 3.43
C GLN A 164 14.42 20.42 3.41
N LYS A 165 14.75 21.16 4.48
CA LYS A 165 14.60 22.62 4.51
C LYS A 165 15.33 23.31 3.36
N ARG A 166 16.57 22.87 3.05
CA ARG A 166 17.33 23.41 1.91
C ARG A 166 16.64 23.10 0.58
N ALA A 167 16.10 21.89 0.43
CA ALA A 167 15.35 21.50 -0.75
C ALA A 167 14.05 22.31 -0.90
N THR A 168 13.29 22.51 0.18
CA THR A 168 12.03 23.26 0.13
C THR A 168 12.26 24.73 -0.17
N ILE A 169 13.31 25.36 0.38
CA ILE A 169 13.74 26.71 0.01
C ILE A 169 14.09 26.78 -1.48
N LEU A 170 14.83 25.80 -2.00
CA LEU A 170 15.22 25.76 -3.41
C LEU A 170 14.00 25.60 -4.33
N ILE A 171 13.05 24.74 -3.97
CA ILE A 171 11.82 24.47 -4.72
C ILE A 171 10.88 25.69 -4.75
N SER A 172 10.73 26.38 -3.62
CA SER A 172 9.81 27.52 -3.52
C SER A 172 10.43 28.85 -3.93
N GLY A 173 11.77 28.96 -3.94
CA GLY A 173 12.46 30.24 -4.07
C GLY A 173 12.35 31.13 -2.83
N ALA A 174 11.89 30.60 -1.68
CA ALA A 174 11.70 31.36 -0.46
C ALA A 174 13.01 31.87 0.16
N PHE A 175 12.92 32.84 1.07
CA PHE A 175 14.09 33.32 1.80
C PHE A 175 14.68 32.23 2.71
N ARG A 176 16.00 32.28 2.92
CA ARG A 176 16.72 31.29 3.76
C ARG A 176 16.19 31.22 5.21
N GLY A 177 15.66 32.33 5.71
CA GLY A 177 15.09 32.46 7.04
C GLY A 177 13.72 31.82 7.21
N THR A 178 13.02 31.48 6.12
CA THR A 178 11.65 30.94 6.18
C THR A 178 11.60 29.66 7.01
N ALA A 179 10.55 29.54 7.83
CA ALA A 179 10.33 28.39 8.69
C ALA A 179 10.14 27.11 7.85
N GLY A 180 10.90 26.06 8.15
CA GLY A 180 10.85 24.81 7.38
C GLY A 180 9.48 24.13 7.45
N ALA A 181 8.82 24.17 8.61
CA ALA A 181 7.49 23.61 8.80
C ALA A 181 6.42 24.30 7.93
N ALA A 182 6.51 25.62 7.74
CA ALA A 182 5.62 26.34 6.86
C ALA A 182 5.85 25.93 5.39
N LEU A 183 7.11 25.82 4.96
CA LEU A 183 7.45 25.38 3.61
C LEU A 183 7.00 23.95 3.33
N ASP A 184 7.13 23.04 4.30
CA ASP A 184 6.66 21.67 4.18
C ASP A 184 5.15 21.62 3.91
N THR A 185 4.35 22.42 4.64
CA THR A 185 2.91 22.54 4.44
C THR A 185 2.56 23.14 3.07
N GLU A 186 3.11 24.31 2.74
CA GLU A 186 2.80 25.02 1.49
C GLU A 186 3.19 24.22 0.24
N LEU A 187 4.28 23.44 0.32
CA LEU A 187 4.73 22.61 -0.79
C LEU A 187 4.09 21.21 -0.81
N TYR A 188 3.23 20.87 0.14
CA TYR A 188 2.67 19.54 0.30
C TYR A 188 3.78 18.46 0.43
N ILE A 189 4.81 18.76 1.22
CA ILE A 189 5.92 17.86 1.52
C ILE A 189 5.80 17.37 2.95
N LEU A 190 5.64 16.05 3.12
CA LEU A 190 5.59 15.43 4.43
C LEU A 190 6.89 15.70 5.23
N PRO A 191 6.80 16.23 6.47
CA PRO A 191 7.95 16.41 7.36
C PRO A 191 8.77 15.12 7.53
N ILE A 192 10.10 15.24 7.53
CA ILE A 192 11.03 14.08 7.58
C ILE A 192 10.70 13.09 8.70
N LYS A 193 10.38 13.59 9.91
CA LYS A 193 10.04 12.74 11.04
C LYS A 193 8.83 11.85 10.76
N LEU A 194 7.78 12.42 10.15
CA LEU A 194 6.58 11.69 9.77
C LEU A 194 6.86 10.74 8.60
N ARG A 195 7.70 11.14 7.65
CA ARG A 195 8.09 10.27 6.53
C ARG A 195 8.91 9.05 6.98
N ILE A 196 9.82 9.23 7.92
CA ILE A 196 10.59 8.14 8.54
C ILE A 196 9.62 7.16 9.19
N GLN A 197 8.68 7.67 9.99
CA GLN A 197 7.66 6.86 10.63
C GLN A 197 6.83 6.09 9.59
N GLN A 198 6.30 6.79 8.59
CA GLN A 198 5.50 6.21 7.51
C GLN A 198 6.23 5.04 6.80
N ILE A 199 7.47 5.24 6.35
CA ILE A 199 8.23 4.19 5.62
C ILE A 199 8.42 2.94 6.49
N VAL A 200 8.75 3.16 7.76
CA VAL A 200 9.02 2.10 8.73
C VAL A 200 7.74 1.32 9.02
N GLU A 201 6.63 2.02 9.24
CA GLU A 201 5.30 1.44 9.50
C GLU A 201 4.74 0.71 8.28
N GLU A 202 4.74 1.33 7.09
CA GLU A 202 4.29 0.69 5.84
C GLU A 202 5.10 -0.57 5.53
N THR A 203 6.42 -0.53 5.77
CA THR A 203 7.26 -1.72 5.58
C THR A 203 6.89 -2.84 6.55
N ALA A 204 6.63 -2.51 7.82
CA ALA A 204 6.22 -3.49 8.80
C ALA A 204 4.87 -4.12 8.44
N ILE A 205 3.87 -3.30 8.06
CA ILE A 205 2.58 -3.78 7.58
C ILE A 205 2.79 -4.75 6.42
N ARG A 206 3.55 -4.36 5.39
CA ARG A 206 3.84 -5.21 4.22
C ARG A 206 4.49 -6.54 4.58
N ILE A 207 5.39 -6.57 5.57
CA ILE A 207 6.03 -7.83 6.04
C ILE A 207 5.03 -8.69 6.81
N LEU A 208 4.17 -8.08 7.62
CA LEU A 208 3.20 -8.77 8.47
C LEU A 208 2.00 -9.32 7.67
N THR A 209 1.55 -8.60 6.65
CA THR A 209 0.47 -9.00 5.74
C THR A 209 0.97 -9.78 4.52
N GLY A 210 2.29 -9.89 4.35
CA GLY A 210 2.90 -10.66 3.27
C GLY A 210 2.77 -12.18 3.44
N PRO A 211 3.29 -12.96 2.47
CA PRO A 211 3.28 -14.41 2.53
C PRO A 211 3.91 -14.95 3.83
N ARG A 212 3.38 -16.06 4.36
CA ARG A 212 3.85 -16.64 5.65
C ARG A 212 5.36 -16.87 5.69
N TRP A 213 5.97 -17.29 4.59
CA TRP A 213 7.41 -17.53 4.47
C TRP A 213 8.27 -16.25 4.50
N ALA A 214 7.69 -15.11 4.14
CA ALA A 214 8.38 -13.81 4.11
C ALA A 214 8.29 -13.05 5.44
N CYS A 215 7.42 -13.50 6.36
CA CYS A 215 7.20 -12.85 7.63
C CYS A 215 8.09 -13.48 8.72
N PRO A 216 9.08 -12.75 9.28
CA PRO A 216 9.92 -13.28 10.34
C PRO A 216 9.10 -13.63 11.59
N ARG A 217 9.43 -14.74 12.25
CA ARG A 217 8.75 -15.18 13.49
C ARG A 217 8.68 -14.06 14.54
N VAL A 218 9.77 -13.31 14.70
CA VAL A 218 9.89 -12.19 15.65
C VAL A 218 8.97 -11.00 15.37
N ALA A 219 8.39 -10.93 14.17
CA ALA A 219 7.41 -9.90 13.82
C ALA A 219 6.00 -10.27 14.32
N LYS A 220 5.68 -11.57 14.43
CA LYS A 220 4.38 -12.06 14.93
C LYS A 220 4.42 -12.38 16.42
N GLU A 221 5.54 -12.92 16.88
CA GLU A 221 5.74 -13.37 18.24
C GLU A 221 6.76 -12.48 18.95
N ALA A 222 6.32 -11.92 20.07
CA ALA A 222 7.19 -11.19 20.97
C ALA A 222 8.33 -12.10 21.50
N ARG A 223 9.59 -11.70 21.27
CA ARG A 223 10.74 -12.40 21.88
C ARG A 223 10.72 -12.29 23.41
N LYS A 224 11.32 -13.27 24.08
CA LYS A 224 11.44 -13.26 25.55
C LYS A 224 12.29 -12.07 26.01
N PRO A 225 12.06 -11.50 27.21
CA PRO A 225 12.87 -10.40 27.71
C PRO A 225 14.37 -10.70 27.81
N SER A 226 14.77 -11.97 28.00
CA SER A 226 16.18 -12.40 27.98
C SER A 226 16.81 -12.25 26.59
N GLU A 227 16.12 -12.70 25.54
CA GLU A 227 16.55 -12.59 24.14
C GLU A 227 16.68 -11.12 23.71
N ARG A 228 15.72 -10.27 24.12
CA ARG A 228 15.76 -8.82 23.87
C ARG A 228 16.89 -8.13 24.62
N ARG A 229 17.26 -8.62 25.81
CA ARG A 229 18.38 -8.07 26.58
C ARG A 229 19.72 -8.28 25.87
N LEU A 230 19.89 -9.44 25.22
CA LEU A 230 21.08 -9.80 24.44
C LEU A 230 21.13 -9.09 23.07
N GLY A 231 20.08 -9.24 22.25
CA GLY A 231 20.07 -8.78 20.86
C GLY A 231 19.46 -7.40 20.61
N GLY A 232 18.92 -6.73 21.65
CA GLY A 232 18.15 -5.51 21.50
C GLY A 232 16.82 -5.73 20.78
N TRP A 233 16.18 -4.64 20.33
CA TRP A 233 14.93 -4.70 19.59
C TRP A 233 15.18 -4.68 18.08
N ALA A 234 14.52 -5.57 17.34
CA ALA A 234 14.49 -5.49 15.87
C ALA A 234 13.51 -4.40 15.41
N PRO A 235 13.79 -3.69 14.29
CA PRO A 235 12.89 -2.66 13.77
C PRO A 235 11.44 -3.15 13.62
N THR A 236 11.23 -4.28 12.96
CA THR A 236 9.91 -4.89 12.72
C THR A 236 9.22 -5.38 13.99
N GLU A 237 9.99 -5.90 14.96
CA GLU A 237 9.45 -6.35 16.25
C GLU A 237 8.86 -5.18 17.06
N ILE A 238 9.51 -4.01 17.07
CA ILE A 238 8.98 -2.83 17.78
C ILE A 238 7.67 -2.38 17.17
N ILE A 239 7.63 -2.28 15.84
CA ILE A 239 6.50 -1.68 15.14
C ILE A 239 5.27 -2.56 15.30
N ALA A 240 5.44 -3.89 15.19
CA ALA A 240 4.37 -4.85 15.44
C ALA A 240 3.82 -4.78 16.88
N GLN A 241 4.63 -4.34 17.84
CA GLN A 241 4.23 -4.23 19.26
C GLN A 241 3.74 -2.82 19.66
N LYS A 242 3.97 -1.79 18.85
CA LYS A 242 3.51 -0.42 19.12
C LYS A 242 2.05 -0.25 18.70
N LYS A 243 1.22 0.30 19.59
CA LYS A 243 -0.09 0.88 19.22
C LYS A 243 0.14 2.16 18.38
N PRO A 244 -0.65 2.45 17.35
CA PRO A 244 -1.93 1.84 16.96
C PRO A 244 -1.81 0.65 15.99
N LEU A 245 -0.62 0.39 15.43
CA LEU A 245 -0.37 -0.66 14.43
C LEU A 245 -0.31 -2.08 14.99
N ARG A 246 -1.04 -2.32 16.08
CA ARG A 246 -1.40 -3.68 16.44
C ARG A 246 -2.38 -4.11 15.35
N LEU A 247 -1.86 -4.62 14.23
CA LEU A 247 -2.65 -5.32 13.23
C LEU A 247 -3.54 -6.26 14.05
N GLN A 248 -4.85 -6.08 13.97
CA GLN A 248 -5.76 -6.93 14.71
C GLN A 248 -5.59 -8.32 14.10
N LEU A 249 -4.74 -9.15 14.71
CA LEU A 249 -4.47 -10.52 14.28
C LEU A 249 -5.81 -11.26 14.36
N GLY A 250 -6.50 -11.37 13.22
CA GLY A 250 -7.84 -11.94 13.14
C GLY A 250 -8.74 -11.29 12.07
N GLU A 251 -8.49 -10.03 11.70
CA GLU A 251 -9.27 -9.36 10.64
C GLU A 251 -8.79 -9.77 9.25
N GLN A 252 -9.72 -9.92 8.30
CA GLN A 252 -9.40 -10.14 6.90
C GLN A 252 -9.05 -8.80 6.24
N TRP A 253 -7.82 -8.68 5.77
CA TRP A 253 -7.37 -7.49 5.04
C TRP A 253 -7.70 -7.62 3.56
N GLU A 254 -8.10 -6.51 2.94
CA GLU A 254 -8.29 -6.45 1.50
C GLU A 254 -6.95 -6.69 0.76
N GLU A 255 -6.93 -7.67 -0.14
CA GLU A 255 -5.82 -7.86 -1.06
C GLU A 255 -5.96 -6.90 -2.25
N LYS A 256 -4.98 -6.00 -2.41
CA LYS A 256 -4.93 -5.07 -3.55
C LYS A 256 -3.97 -5.56 -4.63
N ARG A 257 -4.51 -5.80 -5.82
CA ARG A 257 -3.77 -6.16 -7.03
C ARG A 257 -3.26 -4.91 -7.74
N ALA A 258 -2.15 -5.07 -8.46
CA ALA A 258 -1.52 -3.99 -9.19
C ALA A 258 -2.44 -3.38 -10.27
N PHE A 259 -3.18 -4.24 -10.95
CA PHE A 259 -4.12 -3.91 -12.02
C PHE A 259 -5.34 -4.83 -11.91
N VAL A 260 -6.55 -4.25 -11.86
CA VAL A 260 -7.82 -5.01 -11.87
C VAL A 260 -8.17 -5.44 -13.30
N LEU A 261 -7.82 -4.60 -14.26
CA LEU A 261 -8.01 -4.80 -15.69
C LEU A 261 -6.69 -5.05 -16.39
N ALA A 262 -6.72 -5.92 -17.39
CA ALA A 262 -5.62 -6.00 -18.34
C ALA A 262 -5.57 -4.72 -19.21
N PRO A 263 -4.38 -4.27 -19.66
CA PRO A 263 -4.26 -3.04 -20.46
C PRO A 263 -5.08 -3.02 -21.75
N TRP A 264 -5.38 -4.19 -22.32
CA TRP A 264 -6.15 -4.36 -23.56
C TRP A 264 -7.65 -4.60 -23.32
N GLU A 265 -8.10 -4.70 -22.08
CA GLU A 265 -9.50 -4.99 -21.78
C GLU A 265 -10.36 -3.72 -21.92
N ALA A 266 -11.51 -3.86 -22.60
CA ALA A 266 -12.43 -2.74 -22.83
C ALA A 266 -13.06 -2.26 -21.51
N ARG A 267 -13.00 -0.95 -21.27
CA ARG A 267 -13.60 -0.30 -20.09
C ARG A 267 -15.12 -0.21 -20.20
N MET A 268 -15.80 -0.03 -19.07
CA MET A 268 -17.23 0.29 -19.07
C MET A 268 -17.47 1.72 -19.57
N SER A 269 -18.55 1.90 -20.32
CA SER A 269 -19.04 3.22 -20.73
C SER A 269 -19.63 3.95 -19.53
N CYS A 270 -18.95 5.01 -19.11
CA CYS A 270 -19.33 5.83 -17.96
C CYS A 270 -19.47 7.29 -18.40
N PHE A 271 -20.52 7.96 -17.96
CA PHE A 271 -20.83 9.35 -18.31
C PHE A 271 -20.93 10.19 -17.04
N ILE A 272 -20.09 11.22 -16.93
CA ILE A 272 -20.14 12.22 -15.87
C ILE A 272 -20.34 13.57 -16.55
N GLU A 273 -21.55 14.09 -16.43
CA GLU A 273 -22.00 15.34 -17.06
C GLU A 273 -22.13 16.42 -15.98
N ASN A 274 -22.34 17.68 -16.36
CA ASN A 274 -22.71 18.71 -15.38
C ASN A 274 -24.13 18.46 -14.86
N GLN A 275 -24.52 19.15 -13.78
CA GLN A 275 -25.79 18.91 -13.10
C GLN A 275 -27.00 19.09 -14.03
N GLU A 276 -27.03 20.17 -14.81
CA GLU A 276 -28.13 20.47 -15.72
C GLU A 276 -28.26 19.39 -16.82
N ALA A 277 -27.16 19.04 -17.48
CA ALA A 277 -27.13 18.04 -18.54
C ALA A 277 -27.44 16.63 -18.03
N ALA A 278 -26.98 16.27 -16.83
CA ALA A 278 -27.30 14.98 -16.21
C ALA A 278 -28.81 14.84 -15.93
N LEU A 279 -29.45 15.90 -15.44
CA LEU A 279 -30.90 15.92 -15.20
C LEU A 279 -31.71 15.88 -16.50
N GLU A 280 -31.28 16.63 -17.52
CA GLU A 280 -31.91 16.59 -18.85
C GLU A 280 -31.77 15.21 -19.49
N SER A 281 -30.56 14.63 -19.46
CA SER A 281 -30.33 13.27 -19.95
C SER A 281 -31.17 12.24 -19.19
N HIS A 282 -31.29 12.35 -17.87
CA HIS A 282 -32.15 11.46 -17.09
C HIS A 282 -33.61 11.58 -17.53
N LYS A 283 -34.14 12.81 -17.67
CA LYS A 283 -35.53 13.04 -18.07
C LYS A 283 -35.84 12.41 -19.44
N ASN A 284 -34.97 12.63 -20.42
CA ASN A 284 -35.12 12.04 -21.75
C ASN A 284 -35.09 10.51 -21.69
N ILE A 285 -34.14 9.92 -20.94
CA ILE A 285 -34.07 8.47 -20.75
C ILE A 285 -35.32 7.93 -20.04
N TYR A 286 -35.83 8.66 -19.04
CA TYR A 286 -37.03 8.27 -18.32
C TYR A 286 -38.26 8.25 -19.23
N GLU A 287 -38.45 9.30 -20.03
CA GLU A 287 -39.53 9.39 -21.03
C GLU A 287 -39.43 8.27 -22.07
N ASP A 288 -38.23 8.00 -22.59
CA ASP A 288 -37.98 6.89 -23.52
C ASP A 288 -38.34 5.53 -22.91
N VAL A 289 -37.93 5.29 -21.66
CA VAL A 289 -38.22 4.02 -20.95
C VAL A 289 -39.70 3.90 -20.62
N ALA A 290 -40.38 5.00 -20.29
CA ALA A 290 -41.81 5.02 -20.02
C ALA A 290 -42.65 4.75 -21.29
N CYS A 291 -42.12 5.08 -22.48
CA CYS A 291 -42.76 4.82 -23.77
C CYS A 291 -42.35 3.45 -24.37
N ASP A 292 -41.42 2.70 -23.75
CA ASP A 292 -40.93 1.43 -24.25
C ASP A 292 -41.75 0.25 -23.71
N ASP A 293 -42.89 -0.03 -24.35
CA ASP A 293 -43.79 -1.14 -24.02
C ASP A 293 -43.13 -2.53 -24.07
N HIS A 294 -41.94 -2.63 -24.68
CA HIS A 294 -41.21 -3.88 -24.88
C HIS A 294 -40.17 -4.15 -23.79
N GLY A 295 -39.93 -3.20 -22.86
CA GLY A 295 -38.98 -3.35 -21.76
C GLY A 295 -37.53 -3.58 -22.21
N ARG A 296 -37.14 -3.00 -23.35
CA ARG A 296 -35.80 -3.11 -23.93
C ARG A 296 -34.76 -2.31 -23.16
N THR A 297 -35.16 -1.27 -22.44
CA THR A 297 -34.27 -0.48 -21.59
C THR A 297 -34.68 -0.57 -20.12
N SER A 298 -33.72 -0.87 -19.23
CA SER A 298 -33.95 -0.89 -17.78
C SER A 298 -33.11 0.16 -17.07
N MET A 299 -33.75 0.96 -16.21
CA MET A 299 -33.08 1.91 -15.33
C MET A 299 -32.89 1.30 -13.94
N ILE A 300 -31.67 1.40 -13.41
CA ILE A 300 -31.35 0.98 -12.05
C ILE A 300 -30.61 2.12 -11.37
N PHE A 301 -31.09 2.55 -10.22
CA PHE A 301 -30.45 3.51 -9.33
C PHE A 301 -29.66 2.77 -8.27
N THR A 302 -28.53 3.30 -7.86
CA THR A 302 -27.65 2.69 -6.86
C THR A 302 -27.15 3.76 -5.92
N ASP A 303 -27.04 3.41 -4.63
CA ASP A 303 -26.44 4.29 -3.64
C ASP A 303 -25.66 3.49 -2.58
N GLY A 304 -24.73 4.17 -1.91
CA GLY A 304 -24.02 3.69 -0.73
C GLY A 304 -24.05 4.72 0.39
N SER A 305 -24.47 4.30 1.58
CA SER A 305 -24.63 5.19 2.72
C SER A 305 -23.90 4.70 3.97
N GLY A 306 -23.40 5.66 4.75
CA GLY A 306 -22.88 5.44 6.09
C GLY A 306 -23.81 6.07 7.11
N PHE A 307 -24.39 5.27 8.01
CA PHE A 307 -25.32 5.75 9.02
C PHE A 307 -25.09 5.03 10.35
N ALA A 308 -25.09 5.79 11.45
CA ALA A 308 -24.91 5.29 12.82
C ALA A 308 -23.64 4.42 13.05
N GLY A 309 -22.56 4.64 12.29
CA GLY A 309 -21.33 3.82 12.36
C GLY A 309 -21.37 2.53 11.54
N HIS A 310 -22.41 2.36 10.71
CA HIS A 310 -22.65 1.20 9.88
C HIS A 310 -22.71 1.61 8.40
N ILE A 311 -22.30 0.70 7.51
CA ILE A 311 -22.21 0.97 6.08
C ILE A 311 -23.18 0.05 5.33
N GLY A 312 -23.99 0.63 4.44
CA GLY A 312 -24.99 -0.07 3.64
C GLY A 312 -24.96 0.37 2.19
N ALA A 313 -25.30 -0.54 1.28
CA ALA A 313 -25.45 -0.28 -0.14
C ALA A 313 -26.84 -0.70 -0.60
N SER A 314 -27.33 -0.09 -1.68
CA SER A 314 -28.61 -0.43 -2.27
C SER A 314 -28.59 -0.40 -3.79
N THR A 315 -29.59 -1.05 -4.35
CA THR A 315 -30.02 -0.84 -5.73
C THR A 315 -31.53 -0.69 -5.75
N ALA A 316 -32.04 0.21 -6.57
CA ALA A 316 -33.46 0.41 -6.78
C ALA A 316 -33.78 0.44 -8.27
N ARG A 317 -34.90 -0.17 -8.64
CA ARG A 317 -35.57 0.09 -9.91
C ARG A 317 -36.89 0.76 -9.53
N TYR A 318 -37.09 2.00 -9.96
CA TYR A 318 -38.28 2.77 -9.60
C TYR A 318 -39.43 2.58 -10.62
N TYR A 319 -39.09 2.23 -11.86
CA TYR A 319 -40.03 2.01 -12.95
C TYR A 319 -39.69 0.72 -13.73
N PRO A 320 -40.67 -0.06 -14.23
CA PRO A 320 -42.13 0.14 -14.09
C PRO A 320 -42.68 -0.26 -12.72
N GLU A 321 -41.98 -1.15 -12.01
CA GLU A 321 -42.31 -1.56 -10.64
C GLU A 321 -41.18 -1.20 -9.69
N ILE A 322 -41.55 -0.65 -8.52
CA ILE A 322 -40.60 -0.30 -7.47
C ILE A 322 -40.05 -1.59 -6.86
N THR A 323 -38.77 -1.87 -7.11
CA THR A 323 -38.05 -2.99 -6.48
C THR A 323 -36.72 -2.49 -5.94
N SER A 324 -36.31 -2.98 -4.78
CA SER A 324 -35.01 -2.66 -4.19
C SER A 324 -34.27 -3.91 -3.73
N GLN A 325 -32.96 -3.79 -3.62
CA GLN A 325 -32.10 -4.72 -2.90
C GLN A 325 -31.20 -3.91 -1.98
N ARG A 326 -30.89 -4.48 -0.82
CA ARG A 326 -30.06 -3.89 0.22
C ARG A 326 -28.92 -4.84 0.55
N ARG A 327 -27.76 -4.28 0.88
CA ARG A 327 -26.61 -5.04 1.37
C ARG A 327 -25.94 -4.30 2.50
N TYR A 328 -25.75 -4.97 3.63
CA TYR A 328 -24.95 -4.46 4.74
C TYR A 328 -23.48 -4.82 4.54
N LEU A 329 -22.58 -3.86 4.72
CA LEU A 329 -21.13 -4.01 4.45
C LEU A 329 -20.26 -4.04 5.71
N GLY A 330 -20.84 -3.93 6.90
CA GLY A 330 -20.10 -3.88 8.15
C GLY A 330 -20.09 -2.49 8.79
N THR A 331 -19.25 -2.30 9.79
CA THR A 331 -19.06 -1.01 10.46
C THR A 331 -18.21 -0.06 9.62
N ASP A 332 -18.19 1.22 9.98
CA ASP A 332 -17.32 2.25 9.38
C ASP A 332 -15.81 1.99 9.58
N SER A 333 -15.45 1.10 10.51
CA SER A 333 -14.09 0.56 10.68
C SER A 333 -13.76 -0.60 9.74
N GLN A 334 -14.75 -1.26 9.16
CA GLN A 334 -14.60 -2.44 8.30
C GLN A 334 -14.79 -2.11 6.81
N SER A 335 -15.70 -1.18 6.51
CA SER A 335 -16.02 -0.75 5.15
C SER A 335 -16.15 0.77 5.09
N THR A 336 -16.16 1.30 3.87
CA THR A 336 -16.32 2.73 3.62
C THR A 336 -17.57 3.00 2.80
N VAL A 337 -18.12 4.21 2.92
CA VAL A 337 -19.22 4.67 2.05
C VAL A 337 -18.83 4.48 0.58
N TYR A 338 -17.60 4.83 0.22
CA TYR A 338 -17.06 4.58 -1.12
C TYR A 338 -17.13 3.11 -1.58
N ALA A 339 -16.86 2.14 -0.69
CA ALA A 339 -17.00 0.72 -1.03
C ALA A 339 -18.48 0.29 -1.14
N ALA A 340 -19.39 0.95 -0.42
CA ALA A 340 -20.83 0.75 -0.56
C ALA A 340 -21.35 1.26 -1.90
N GLU A 341 -20.90 2.43 -2.34
CA GLU A 341 -21.23 3.02 -3.64
C GLU A 341 -20.83 2.09 -4.79
N LEU A 342 -19.59 1.58 -4.74
CA LEU A 342 -19.14 0.53 -5.67
C LEU A 342 -19.99 -0.73 -5.56
N SER A 343 -20.44 -1.10 -4.35
CA SER A 343 -21.26 -2.29 -4.14
C SER A 343 -22.67 -2.15 -4.68
N GLY A 344 -23.25 -0.94 -4.69
CA GLY A 344 -24.50 -0.65 -5.38
C GLY A 344 -24.38 -0.92 -6.88
N ILE A 345 -23.31 -0.41 -7.51
CA ILE A 345 -23.02 -0.68 -8.93
C ILE A 345 -22.81 -2.19 -9.18
N GLU A 346 -22.07 -2.87 -8.30
CA GLU A 346 -21.85 -4.32 -8.38
C GLU A 346 -23.16 -5.10 -8.30
N MET A 347 -24.06 -4.73 -7.40
CA MET A 347 -25.38 -5.33 -7.23
C MET A 347 -26.24 -5.14 -8.49
N ALA A 348 -26.23 -3.94 -9.09
CA ALA A 348 -26.97 -3.66 -10.32
C ALA A 348 -26.48 -4.53 -11.50
N LEU A 349 -25.16 -4.72 -11.61
CA LEU A 349 -24.56 -5.60 -12.61
C LEU A 349 -24.85 -7.08 -12.34
N ALA A 350 -24.83 -7.50 -11.07
CA ALA A 350 -25.18 -8.86 -10.67
C ALA A 350 -26.63 -9.18 -11.05
N LYS A 351 -27.56 -8.25 -10.79
CA LYS A 351 -28.98 -8.36 -11.18
C LYS A 351 -29.14 -8.43 -12.70
N THR A 352 -28.42 -7.58 -13.44
CA THR A 352 -28.41 -7.59 -14.91
C THR A 352 -27.94 -8.92 -15.48
N LYS A 353 -26.91 -9.53 -14.88
CA LYS A 353 -26.41 -10.85 -15.26
C LYS A 353 -27.46 -11.96 -15.03
N THR A 354 -28.23 -11.88 -13.95
CA THR A 354 -29.24 -12.89 -13.59
C THR A 354 -30.57 -12.73 -14.32
N ASP A 355 -30.94 -11.52 -14.74
CA ASP A 355 -32.18 -11.19 -15.47
C ASP A 355 -32.14 -11.68 -16.95
N ASN A 356 -31.62 -12.90 -17.16
CA ASN A 356 -31.36 -13.60 -18.43
C ASN A 356 -32.63 -13.94 -19.25
N LYS A 357 -33.77 -13.31 -18.93
CA LYS A 357 -35.07 -13.47 -19.62
C LYS A 357 -35.13 -12.74 -20.97
N GLY A 358 -34.05 -12.08 -21.40
CA GLY A 358 -33.95 -11.49 -22.74
C GLY A 358 -34.86 -10.30 -23.01
N GLN A 359 -35.43 -9.67 -21.97
CA GLN A 359 -36.29 -8.49 -22.13
C GLN A 359 -35.47 -7.21 -22.36
N ALA A 360 -34.49 -6.89 -21.51
CA ALA A 360 -33.71 -5.66 -21.64
C ALA A 360 -32.44 -5.84 -22.50
N ARG A 361 -32.38 -5.12 -23.61
CA ARG A 361 -31.20 -4.98 -24.47
C ARG A 361 -30.21 -3.93 -23.96
N GLU A 362 -30.68 -2.98 -23.15
CA GLU A 362 -29.88 -1.93 -22.54
C GLU A 362 -30.20 -1.78 -21.04
N VAL A 363 -29.17 -1.63 -20.22
CA VAL A 363 -29.28 -1.29 -18.80
C VAL A 363 -28.49 -0.02 -18.52
N ILE A 364 -29.17 0.95 -17.92
CA ILE A 364 -28.61 2.24 -17.54
C ILE A 364 -28.59 2.30 -16.02
N ILE A 365 -27.38 2.35 -15.46
CA ILE A 365 -27.15 2.43 -14.03
C ILE A 365 -26.91 3.90 -13.66
N PHE A 366 -27.76 4.46 -12.82
CA PHE A 366 -27.60 5.79 -12.25
C PHE A 366 -26.95 5.71 -10.86
N SER A 367 -25.91 6.50 -10.64
CA SER A 367 -25.23 6.66 -9.35
C SER A 367 -24.87 8.13 -9.19
N ASP A 368 -24.97 8.66 -7.98
CA ASP A 368 -24.53 10.02 -7.65
C ASP A 368 -23.07 10.10 -7.21
N SER A 369 -22.40 8.96 -7.07
CA SER A 369 -21.00 8.85 -6.69
C SER A 369 -20.05 8.96 -7.87
N GLN A 370 -19.65 10.20 -8.23
CA GLN A 370 -18.65 10.43 -9.28
C GLN A 370 -17.35 9.64 -9.04
N ALA A 371 -16.93 9.51 -7.77
CA ALA A 371 -15.73 8.76 -7.39
C ALA A 371 -15.86 7.26 -7.70
N ALA A 372 -17.02 6.66 -7.45
CA ALA A 372 -17.28 5.26 -7.80
C ALA A 372 -17.29 5.07 -9.33
N ILE A 373 -17.97 5.95 -10.06
CA ILE A 373 -18.04 5.93 -11.53
C ILE A 373 -16.63 6.04 -12.15
N GLN A 374 -15.82 7.01 -11.70
CA GLN A 374 -14.44 7.17 -12.17
C GLN A 374 -13.58 5.94 -11.90
N ALA A 375 -13.77 5.29 -10.74
CA ALA A 375 -13.03 4.09 -10.39
C ALA A 375 -13.46 2.86 -11.19
N VAL A 376 -14.74 2.74 -11.54
CA VAL A 376 -15.21 1.72 -12.47
C VAL A 376 -14.66 1.97 -13.87
N GLN A 377 -14.69 3.21 -14.35
CA GLN A 377 -14.14 3.58 -15.66
C GLN A 377 -12.62 3.34 -15.74
N ASN A 378 -11.88 3.68 -14.70
CA ASN A 378 -10.43 3.50 -14.63
C ASN A 378 -10.01 2.82 -13.31
N PRO A 379 -10.10 1.48 -13.23
CA PRO A 379 -9.80 0.72 -12.01
C PRO A 379 -8.32 0.83 -11.62
N GLN A 380 -8.05 1.56 -10.55
CA GLN A 380 -6.73 1.69 -9.94
C GLN A 380 -6.63 0.81 -8.69
N ARG A 381 -6.02 1.31 -7.61
CA ARG A 381 -5.82 0.60 -6.33
C ARG A 381 -6.56 1.25 -5.14
N PRO A 382 -7.82 1.73 -5.29
CA PRO A 382 -8.55 2.32 -4.17
C PRO A 382 -8.88 1.27 -3.11
N SER A 383 -9.42 1.70 -1.96
CA SER A 383 -10.07 0.79 -1.01
C SER A 383 -11.35 0.23 -1.65
N GLY A 384 -11.68 -1.05 -1.46
CA GLY A 384 -12.83 -1.67 -2.13
C GLY A 384 -12.55 -2.14 -3.56
N GLN A 385 -11.27 -2.30 -3.93
CA GLN A 385 -10.83 -2.94 -5.17
C GLN A 385 -11.37 -4.38 -5.34
N TYR A 386 -11.67 -5.10 -4.26
CA TYR A 386 -12.36 -6.38 -4.35
C TYR A 386 -13.74 -6.23 -5.04
N VAL A 387 -14.47 -5.13 -4.76
CA VAL A 387 -15.74 -4.81 -5.41
C VAL A 387 -15.53 -4.49 -6.89
N LEU A 388 -14.50 -3.69 -7.22
CA LEU A 388 -14.12 -3.44 -8.63
C LEU A 388 -13.81 -4.74 -9.39
N THR A 389 -13.18 -5.69 -8.72
CA THR A 389 -12.90 -7.01 -9.31
C THR A 389 -14.21 -7.76 -9.60
N HIS A 390 -15.18 -7.73 -8.68
CA HIS A 390 -16.49 -8.34 -8.88
C HIS A 390 -17.30 -7.65 -9.99
N ILE A 391 -17.30 -6.32 -10.03
CA ILE A 391 -17.88 -5.51 -11.11
C ILE A 391 -17.38 -6.01 -12.47
N TYR A 392 -16.06 -6.11 -12.65
CA TYR A 392 -15.50 -6.56 -13.93
C TYR A 392 -15.71 -8.05 -14.20
N ASN A 393 -15.85 -8.89 -13.18
CA ASN A 393 -16.27 -10.28 -13.38
C ASN A 393 -17.70 -10.36 -13.93
N HIS A 394 -18.63 -9.52 -13.46
CA HIS A 394 -19.99 -9.44 -14.01
C HIS A 394 -20.00 -8.85 -15.41
N VAL A 395 -19.23 -7.78 -15.66
CA VAL A 395 -19.11 -7.19 -17.01
C VAL A 395 -18.58 -8.19 -18.03
N ARG A 396 -17.54 -8.97 -17.67
CA ARG A 396 -17.03 -10.05 -18.51
C ARG A 396 -18.10 -11.10 -18.78
N ALA A 397 -18.85 -11.50 -17.75
CA ALA A 397 -19.92 -12.48 -17.90
C ALA A 397 -21.05 -11.97 -18.83
N ILE A 398 -21.47 -10.71 -18.69
CA ILE A 398 -22.50 -10.08 -19.55
C ILE A 398 -22.01 -10.03 -21.02
N ARG A 399 -20.75 -9.64 -21.24
CA ARG A 399 -20.16 -9.58 -22.60
C ARG A 399 -20.02 -10.94 -23.28
N LEU A 400 -19.96 -12.02 -22.51
CA LEU A 400 -19.87 -13.40 -23.02
C LEU A 400 -21.24 -14.02 -23.34
N GLN A 401 -22.35 -13.35 -23.03
CA GLN A 401 -23.70 -13.83 -23.37
C GLN A 401 -23.91 -13.83 -24.89
N SER A 402 -24.76 -14.73 -25.40
CA SER A 402 -25.08 -14.83 -26.84
C SER A 402 -25.71 -13.55 -27.40
N GLN A 403 -26.47 -12.82 -26.57
CA GLN A 403 -26.99 -11.48 -26.85
C GLN A 403 -26.57 -10.58 -25.68
N PRO A 404 -25.40 -9.92 -25.76
CA PRO A 404 -24.89 -9.15 -24.63
C PRO A 404 -25.71 -7.89 -24.41
N THR A 405 -26.21 -7.72 -23.19
CA THR A 405 -26.88 -6.49 -22.77
C THR A 405 -25.88 -5.32 -22.77
N LYS A 406 -26.24 -4.21 -23.41
CA LYS A 406 -25.44 -2.98 -23.35
C LYS A 406 -25.62 -2.35 -21.97
N VAL A 407 -24.52 -2.20 -21.23
CA VAL A 407 -24.57 -1.57 -19.90
C VAL A 407 -23.82 -0.25 -19.92
N THR A 408 -24.47 0.81 -19.42
CA THR A 408 -23.86 2.12 -19.21
C THR A 408 -24.06 2.60 -17.78
N ILE A 409 -23.11 3.38 -17.28
CA ILE A 409 -23.21 4.03 -15.96
C ILE A 409 -23.27 5.54 -16.20
N ARG A 410 -24.25 6.22 -15.61
CA ARG A 410 -24.43 7.67 -15.73
C ARG A 410 -24.46 8.29 -14.34
N TRP A 411 -23.77 9.41 -14.22
CA TRP A 411 -23.84 10.22 -13.02
C TRP A 411 -25.18 10.95 -12.95
N ILE A 412 -25.74 11.05 -11.75
CA ILE A 412 -26.90 11.88 -11.44
C ILE A 412 -26.62 12.71 -10.19
N PRO A 413 -27.03 13.99 -10.10
CA PRO A 413 -26.88 14.75 -8.86
C PRO A 413 -27.65 14.15 -7.69
N ALA A 414 -27.02 14.12 -6.51
CA ALA A 414 -27.66 13.76 -5.24
C ALA A 414 -28.60 14.89 -4.74
N HIS A 415 -29.64 14.53 -4.00
CA HIS A 415 -30.49 15.45 -3.22
C HIS A 415 -31.19 16.55 -4.03
N VAL A 416 -31.53 16.26 -5.29
CA VAL A 416 -32.30 17.17 -6.15
C VAL A 416 -33.70 16.64 -6.46
N GLY A 417 -34.17 15.63 -5.73
CA GLY A 417 -35.54 15.13 -5.84
C GLY A 417 -35.78 14.20 -7.03
N VAL A 418 -34.76 13.45 -7.46
CA VAL A 418 -34.97 12.36 -8.42
C VAL A 418 -35.43 11.14 -7.65
N ASP A 419 -36.71 10.79 -7.76
CA ASP A 419 -37.36 9.75 -6.96
C ASP A 419 -36.57 8.43 -6.88
N GLY A 420 -36.06 7.94 -8.01
CA GLY A 420 -35.28 6.70 -8.04
C GLY A 420 -33.95 6.79 -7.26
N ASN A 421 -33.30 7.95 -7.27
CA ASN A 421 -32.06 8.19 -6.52
C ASN A 421 -32.35 8.37 -5.03
N GLU A 422 -33.34 9.20 -4.67
CA GLU A 422 -33.73 9.40 -3.26
C GLU A 422 -34.20 8.10 -2.62
N PHE A 423 -34.91 7.25 -3.37
CA PHE A 423 -35.31 5.93 -2.89
C PHE A 423 -34.12 4.99 -2.70
N ALA A 424 -33.13 5.00 -3.60
CA ALA A 424 -31.90 4.25 -3.40
C ALA A 424 -31.14 4.71 -2.15
N ASP A 425 -31.03 6.02 -1.91
CA ASP A 425 -30.42 6.60 -0.70
C ASP A 425 -31.12 6.16 0.59
N GLY A 426 -32.46 6.23 0.61
CA GLY A 426 -33.26 5.73 1.72
C GLY A 426 -33.04 4.24 2.01
N GLU A 427 -32.95 3.41 0.97
CA GLU A 427 -32.71 1.98 1.10
C GLU A 427 -31.27 1.67 1.57
N ALA A 428 -30.27 2.44 1.13
CA ALA A 428 -28.88 2.29 1.58
C ALA A 428 -28.72 2.65 3.06
N LYS A 429 -29.35 3.75 3.51
CA LYS A 429 -29.46 4.11 4.93
C LYS A 429 -30.16 3.03 5.75
N SER A 430 -31.24 2.47 5.20
CA SER A 430 -31.97 1.36 5.84
C SER A 430 -31.11 0.10 5.96
N ALA A 431 -30.25 -0.20 4.97
CA ALA A 431 -29.31 -1.31 5.03
C ALA A 431 -28.26 -1.12 6.16
N ALA A 432 -27.76 0.10 6.35
CA ALA A 432 -26.87 0.44 7.46
C ALA A 432 -27.58 0.32 8.83
N LEU A 433 -28.81 0.83 8.94
CA LEU A 433 -29.64 0.76 10.16
C LEU A 433 -29.98 -0.67 10.59
N LEU A 434 -30.33 -1.55 9.63
CA LEU A 434 -30.59 -2.96 9.91
C LEU A 434 -29.34 -3.65 10.47
N GLY A 435 -28.17 -3.34 9.93
CA GLY A 435 -26.89 -3.83 10.43
C GLY A 435 -26.52 -3.33 11.84
N ALA A 436 -27.05 -2.16 12.24
CA ALA A 436 -26.89 -1.61 13.58
C ALA A 436 -27.79 -2.28 14.64
N GLY A 437 -28.64 -3.24 14.23
CA GLY A 437 -29.63 -3.85 15.12
C GLY A 437 -30.81 -2.93 15.46
N MET A 438 -30.99 -1.82 14.72
CA MET A 438 -32.04 -0.82 14.93
C MET A 438 -33.17 -0.93 13.90
N GLY A 439 -33.47 -2.15 13.44
CA GLY A 439 -34.55 -2.43 12.50
C GLY A 439 -35.90 -2.61 13.18
N ALA A 440 -36.72 -1.55 13.16
CA ALA A 440 -38.17 -1.49 13.36
C ALA A 440 -38.84 -2.60 14.20
N ALA A 441 -39.04 -2.32 15.49
CA ALA A 441 -40.21 -2.82 16.21
C ALA A 441 -41.46 -2.15 15.61
N THR A 442 -42.03 -2.70 14.54
CA THR A 442 -43.42 -2.42 14.19
C THR A 442 -44.29 -3.19 15.16
N GLY A 443 -44.79 -2.50 16.19
CA GLY A 443 -45.77 -3.03 17.12
C GLY A 443 -46.97 -3.59 16.37
N SER A 444 -47.15 -4.90 16.43
CA SER A 444 -48.44 -5.52 16.23
C SER A 444 -49.34 -5.08 17.38
N GLY A 445 -50.35 -4.27 17.08
CA GLY A 445 -51.40 -3.96 18.01
C GLY A 445 -52.16 -5.23 18.43
N THR A 446 -52.50 -5.26 19.71
CA THR A 446 -53.78 -5.77 20.20
C THR A 446 -54.38 -4.69 21.08
#